data_AF-A0A7W3VHP0-F1
#
_entry.id   AF-A0A7W3VHP0-F1
#
_cell.length_a   1.000
_cell.length_b   1.000
_cell.length_c   1.000
_cell.angle_alpha   90.00
_cell.angle_beta   90.00
_cell.angle_gamma   90.00
#
_symmetry.space_group_name_H-M   'P 1'
#
loop_
_entity.id
_entity.type
_entity.pdbx_description
1 polymer ?
#
loop_
_entity_poly.entity_id
_entity_poly.type
_entity_poly.pdbx_seq_one_letter_code
_entity_poly.pdbx_strand_id
1 'polypeptide(L)'
;MKKIISLSILFLSLSMTYAQKKPVLLTGNDIIVYKDIEVLLENKGELGLNQKQEASFIVKNEYIKRDLQALNDRTDMLPVEKKETEKKVKAGYQLFIQRTLTKDQMDIWAQKKVEYDQANNIDKGLKEDLKNLDELYKAEQKEIYRKYGMDRKIYAAQKTSIRKKYDTDRLKLTEYYKATGEENDVMSLEEIANLVKEFDDFYNGENETNPLKYLNIRNSSESETEVEQENYTEEYEEQ
;
A
#
# COMPACT_ATOMS: atom_id res chain seq x y z
N MET A 1 27.89 -27.32 -6.92
CA MET A 1 27.10 -26.15 -7.37
C MET A 1 25.63 -26.38 -7.05
N LYS A 2 25.08 -25.70 -6.04
CA LYS A 2 23.63 -25.50 -5.87
C LYS A 2 23.44 -24.13 -5.22
N LYS A 3 23.40 -23.09 -6.06
CA LYS A 3 22.98 -21.73 -5.67
C LYS A 3 21.58 -21.54 -6.24
N ILE A 4 20.55 -21.92 -5.48
CA ILE A 4 19.16 -21.59 -5.78
C ILE A 4 18.59 -21.00 -4.52
N ILE A 5 18.95 -19.74 -4.22
CA ILE A 5 18.21 -18.90 -3.29
C ILE A 5 18.27 -17.48 -3.83
N SER A 6 17.11 -16.79 -3.76
CA SER A 6 16.93 -15.34 -3.91
C SER A 6 16.46 -14.83 -5.27
N LEU A 7 15.44 -15.46 -5.87
CA LEU A 7 14.56 -14.73 -6.81
C LEU A 7 13.20 -14.38 -6.16
N SER A 8 12.72 -15.20 -5.22
CA SER A 8 11.41 -15.02 -4.58
C SER A 8 11.30 -13.80 -3.65
N ILE A 9 12.41 -13.38 -3.03
CA ILE A 9 12.43 -12.19 -2.14
C ILE A 9 12.38 -10.90 -2.97
N LEU A 10 12.89 -10.93 -4.20
CA LEU A 10 12.89 -9.77 -5.09
C LEU A 10 11.48 -9.51 -5.65
N PHE A 11 10.69 -10.56 -5.92
CA PHE A 11 9.30 -10.40 -6.38
C PHE A 11 8.34 -9.84 -5.32
N LEU A 12 8.57 -10.09 -4.02
CA LEU A 12 7.78 -9.45 -2.95
C LEU A 12 8.07 -7.94 -2.82
N SER A 13 9.20 -7.45 -3.32
CA SER A 13 9.53 -6.02 -3.27
C SER A 13 8.98 -5.20 -4.44
N LEU A 14 8.62 -5.85 -5.55
CA LEU A 14 8.06 -5.19 -6.75
C LEU A 14 6.53 -5.21 -6.82
N SER A 15 5.84 -5.97 -5.96
CA SER A 15 4.37 -5.90 -5.83
C SER A 15 3.88 -4.80 -4.88
N MET A 16 4.76 -3.85 -4.50
CA MET A 16 4.29 -2.53 -4.09
C MET A 16 3.72 -1.84 -5.33
N THR A 17 2.48 -2.18 -5.67
CA THR A 17 1.57 -1.30 -6.38
C THR A 17 1.76 0.11 -5.85
N TYR A 18 1.56 1.11 -6.71
CA TYR A 18 1.43 2.51 -6.33
C TYR A 18 0.18 2.70 -5.42
N ALA A 19 0.10 1.97 -4.32
CA ALA A 19 -0.91 2.11 -3.31
C ALA A 19 -0.72 3.52 -2.73
N GLN A 20 -1.67 4.40 -3.05
CA GLN A 20 -1.73 5.71 -2.44
C GLN A 20 -1.64 5.52 -0.92
N LYS A 21 -0.70 6.19 -0.28
CA LYS A 21 -0.62 6.14 1.19
C LYS A 21 -1.81 6.90 1.74
N LYS A 22 -2.59 6.25 2.61
CA LYS A 22 -3.68 6.88 3.35
C LYS A 22 -3.20 8.21 3.94
N PRO A 23 -3.93 9.32 3.74
CA PRO A 23 -3.51 10.61 4.25
C PRO A 23 -3.43 10.57 5.78
N VAL A 24 -2.29 10.98 6.33
CA VAL A 24 -2.10 11.09 7.78
C VAL A 24 -2.87 12.31 8.27
N LEU A 25 -4.03 12.07 8.88
CA LEU A 25 -4.80 13.10 9.55
C LEU A 25 -4.08 13.47 10.85
N LEU A 26 -3.60 14.72 10.95
CA LEU A 26 -2.98 15.23 12.17
C LEU A 26 -4.05 15.46 13.22
N THR A 27 -4.16 14.51 14.13
CA THR A 27 -5.01 14.46 15.32
C THR A 27 -4.47 15.41 16.40
N GLY A 28 -5.31 16.37 16.81
CA GLY A 28 -5.01 17.28 17.92
C GLY A 28 -5.18 16.56 19.26
N ASN A 29 -4.06 16.33 19.95
CA ASN A 29 -3.90 15.52 21.17
C ASN A 29 -3.82 14.01 20.96
N ASP A 30 -2.94 13.58 20.06
CA ASP A 30 -2.45 12.20 20.13
C ASP A 30 -1.77 11.94 21.46
N ILE A 31 -2.36 11.01 22.21
CA ILE A 31 -1.66 10.37 23.32
C ILE A 31 -0.45 9.67 22.70
N ILE A 32 0.74 10.05 23.17
CA ILE A 32 1.99 9.45 22.71
C ILE A 32 2.05 8.03 23.27
N VAL A 33 2.06 7.05 22.37
CA VAL A 33 2.16 5.62 22.70
C VAL A 33 3.35 4.99 21.98
N TYR A 34 3.93 3.94 22.57
CA TYR A 34 4.97 3.10 21.98
C TYR A 34 4.69 1.63 22.37
N LYS A 35 4.33 0.79 21.38
CA LYS A 35 3.88 -0.59 21.62
C LYS A 35 4.90 -1.67 21.24
N ASP A 36 5.97 -1.32 20.53
CA ASP A 36 6.94 -2.28 19.99
C ASP A 36 7.50 -3.28 21.04
N ILE A 37 7.77 -2.82 22.27
CA ILE A 37 8.28 -3.68 23.35
C ILE A 37 7.21 -4.64 23.89
N GLU A 38 5.96 -4.18 23.96
CA GLU A 38 4.83 -5.01 24.37
C GLU A 38 4.61 -6.13 23.36
N VAL A 39 4.61 -5.79 22.07
CA VAL A 39 4.48 -6.76 20.97
C VAL A 39 5.66 -7.75 20.93
N LEU A 40 6.89 -7.27 21.19
CA LEU A 40 8.07 -8.14 21.34
C LEU A 40 7.89 -9.16 22.48
N LEU A 41 7.33 -8.73 23.61
CA LEU A 41 7.09 -9.60 24.77
C LEU A 41 5.95 -10.59 24.52
N GLU A 42 4.91 -10.21 23.79
CA GLU A 42 3.84 -11.11 23.35
C GLU A 42 4.36 -12.22 22.43
N ASN A 43 5.32 -11.89 21.54
CA ASN A 43 5.91 -12.81 20.57
C ASN A 43 7.24 -13.44 21.04
N LYS A 44 7.55 -13.37 22.34
CA LYS A 44 8.86 -13.78 22.90
C LYS A 44 9.26 -15.23 22.58
N GLY A 45 8.28 -16.13 22.47
CA GLY A 45 8.51 -17.55 22.15
C GLY A 45 8.98 -17.75 20.71
N GLU A 46 8.36 -17.06 19.75
CA GLU A 46 8.73 -17.12 18.33
C GLU A 46 10.07 -16.42 18.05
N LEU A 47 10.35 -15.35 18.79
CA LEU A 47 11.63 -14.64 18.76
C LEU A 47 12.76 -15.40 19.47
N GLY A 48 12.46 -16.48 20.20
CA GLY A 48 13.45 -17.23 20.97
C GLY A 48 14.22 -16.35 21.96
N LEU A 49 13.53 -15.42 22.64
CA LEU A 49 14.18 -14.53 23.60
C LEU A 49 14.69 -15.35 24.80
N ASN A 50 15.94 -15.08 25.20
CA ASN A 50 16.46 -15.68 26.44
C ASN A 50 15.93 -14.94 27.69
N GLN A 51 16.03 -15.58 28.85
CA GLN A 51 15.52 -15.01 30.12
C GLN A 51 16.09 -13.63 30.46
N LYS A 52 17.36 -13.36 30.10
CA LYS A 52 17.98 -12.05 30.36
C LYS A 52 17.40 -10.96 29.44
N GLN A 53 17.17 -11.29 28.17
CA GLN A 53 16.53 -10.40 27.21
C GLN A 53 15.10 -10.11 27.62
N GLU A 54 14.32 -11.13 27.97
CA GLU A 54 12.94 -10.98 28.45
C GLU A 54 12.85 -10.06 29.67
N ALA A 55 13.66 -10.33 30.71
CA ALA A 55 13.69 -9.49 31.90
C ALA A 55 14.07 -8.03 31.58
N SER A 56 15.02 -7.84 30.67
CA SER A 56 15.43 -6.50 30.22
C SER A 56 14.31 -5.77 29.50
N PHE A 57 13.55 -6.45 28.64
CA PHE A 57 12.39 -5.87 27.96
C PHE A 57 11.24 -5.55 28.91
N ILE A 58 10.94 -6.42 29.88
CA ILE A 58 9.91 -6.16 30.90
C ILE A 58 10.23 -4.89 31.68
N VAL A 59 11.46 -4.78 32.19
CA VAL A 59 11.89 -3.60 32.95
C VAL A 59 11.86 -2.36 32.06
N LYS A 60 12.36 -2.45 30.82
CA LYS A 60 12.35 -1.30 29.92
C LYS A 60 10.94 -0.85 29.55
N ASN A 61 9.99 -1.77 29.40
CA ASN A 61 8.60 -1.44 29.10
C ASN A 61 7.97 -0.55 30.18
N GLU A 62 8.21 -0.85 31.45
CA GLU A 62 7.70 -0.03 32.56
C GLU A 62 8.32 1.37 32.60
N TYR A 63 9.61 1.50 32.29
CA TYR A 63 10.24 2.81 32.12
C TYR A 63 9.63 3.61 30.96
N ILE A 64 9.40 2.95 29.82
CA ILE A 64 8.76 3.57 28.66
C ILE A 64 7.37 4.09 29.02
N LYS A 65 6.54 3.28 29.68
CA LYS A 65 5.20 3.70 30.12
C LYS A 65 5.27 4.95 30.98
N ARG A 66 6.20 5.01 31.93
CA ARG A 66 6.40 6.17 32.81
C ARG A 66 6.84 7.42 32.04
N ASP A 67 7.84 7.27 31.17
CA ASP A 67 8.38 8.37 30.36
C ASP A 67 7.31 8.95 29.43
N LEU A 68 6.52 8.08 28.77
CA LEU A 68 5.45 8.50 27.87
C LEU A 68 4.30 9.16 28.64
N GLN A 69 3.94 8.64 29.81
CA GLN A 69 2.94 9.27 30.68
C GLN A 69 3.39 10.69 31.06
N ALA A 70 4.64 10.85 31.50
CA ALA A 70 5.19 12.16 31.84
C ALA A 70 5.20 13.13 30.65
N LEU A 71 5.47 12.63 29.43
CA LEU A 71 5.43 13.45 28.22
C LEU A 71 3.99 13.81 27.81
N ASN A 72 3.03 12.92 28.03
CA ASN A 72 1.62 13.16 27.76
C ASN A 72 1.03 14.20 28.72
N ASP A 73 1.37 14.11 30.00
CA ASP A 73 0.88 15.00 31.06
C ASP A 73 1.51 16.41 31.03
N ARG A 74 2.60 16.60 30.28
CA ARG A 74 3.23 17.92 30.12
C ARG A 74 2.33 18.89 29.36
N THR A 75 1.91 19.95 30.04
CA THR A 75 1.09 21.05 29.50
C THR A 75 1.89 22.31 29.18
N ASP A 76 3.14 22.39 29.65
CA ASP A 76 4.05 23.54 29.53
C ASP A 76 4.89 23.54 28.23
N MET A 77 4.89 22.43 27.50
CA MET A 77 5.71 22.23 26.30
C MET A 77 4.97 22.64 25.02
N LEU A 78 5.66 23.33 24.11
CA LEU A 78 5.09 23.68 22.80
C LEU A 78 4.86 22.41 21.96
N PRO A 79 3.85 22.37 21.06
CA PRO A 79 3.57 21.19 20.24
C PRO A 79 4.76 20.70 19.41
N VAL A 80 5.57 21.61 18.87
CA VAL A 80 6.77 21.27 18.08
C VAL A 80 7.84 20.62 18.96
N GLU A 81 8.09 21.19 20.14
CA GLU A 81 9.05 20.65 21.11
C GLU A 81 8.62 19.27 21.62
N LYS A 82 7.31 19.09 21.85
CA LYS A 82 6.72 17.80 22.26
C LYS A 82 6.96 16.74 21.18
N LYS A 83 6.74 17.09 19.92
CA LYS A 83 6.98 16.19 18.77
C LYS A 83 8.47 15.85 18.59
N GLU A 84 9.38 16.80 18.77
CA GLU A 84 10.81 16.52 18.73
C GLU A 84 11.26 15.64 19.89
N THR A 85 10.76 15.91 21.09
CA THR A 85 11.04 15.13 22.29
C THR A 85 10.54 13.70 22.13
N GLU A 86 9.31 13.52 21.65
CA GLU A 86 8.75 12.21 21.28
C GLU A 86 9.67 11.46 20.33
N LYS A 87 10.11 12.10 19.24
CA LYS A 87 10.99 11.48 18.24
C LYS A 87 12.30 11.01 18.87
N LYS A 88 12.94 11.85 19.70
CA LYS A 88 14.20 11.51 20.39
C LYS A 88 14.02 10.34 21.35
N VAL A 89 12.94 10.36 22.11
CA VAL A 89 12.60 9.33 23.10
C VAL A 89 12.34 7.99 22.41
N LYS A 90 11.47 7.96 21.38
CA LYS A 90 11.18 6.76 20.59
C LYS A 90 12.42 6.20 19.89
N ALA A 91 13.32 7.05 19.39
CA ALA A 91 14.59 6.61 18.82
C ALA A 91 15.48 5.90 19.85
N GLY A 92 15.50 6.38 21.09
CA GLY A 92 16.21 5.72 22.19
C GLY A 92 15.65 4.33 22.52
N TYR A 93 14.33 4.16 22.44
CA TYR A 93 13.68 2.87 22.64
C TYR A 93 13.99 1.89 21.51
N GLN A 94 13.98 2.37 20.27
CA GLN A 94 14.37 1.56 19.12
C GLN A 94 15.83 1.09 19.22
N LEU A 95 16.73 1.98 19.66
CA LEU A 95 18.13 1.65 19.86
C LEU A 95 18.32 0.59 20.95
N PHE A 96 17.49 0.61 22.00
CA PHE A 96 17.49 -0.42 23.02
C PHE A 96 17.12 -1.80 22.45
N ILE A 97 16.08 -1.87 21.61
CA ILE A 97 15.69 -3.11 20.91
C ILE A 97 16.86 -3.63 20.08
N GLN A 98 17.44 -2.78 19.24
CA GLN A 98 18.56 -3.14 18.34
C GLN A 98 19.79 -3.65 19.08
N ARG A 99 20.05 -3.15 20.30
CA ARG A 99 21.18 -3.60 21.13
C ARG A 99 20.90 -4.88 21.89
N THR A 100 19.63 -5.18 22.15
CA THR A 100 19.23 -6.30 23.00
C THR A 100 18.99 -7.56 22.18
N LEU A 101 18.48 -7.43 20.96
CA LEU A 101 18.24 -8.54 20.05
C LEU A 101 19.49 -8.92 19.26
N THR A 102 19.61 -10.20 18.91
CA THR A 102 20.60 -10.66 17.93
C THR A 102 20.14 -10.31 16.51
N LYS A 103 21.01 -10.48 15.52
CA LYS A 103 20.67 -10.24 14.11
C LYS A 103 19.50 -11.10 13.64
N ASP A 104 19.52 -12.39 13.94
CA ASP A 104 18.47 -13.32 13.52
C ASP A 104 17.12 -12.97 14.19
N GLN A 105 17.15 -12.58 15.47
CA GLN A 105 15.97 -12.10 16.19
C GLN A 105 15.42 -10.79 15.63
N MET A 106 16.31 -9.89 15.17
CA MET A 106 15.93 -8.63 14.53
C MET A 106 15.23 -8.86 13.19
N ASP A 107 15.66 -9.84 12.41
CA ASP A 107 15.03 -10.17 11.13
C ASP A 107 13.61 -10.73 11.33
N ILE A 108 13.44 -11.64 12.31
CA ILE A 108 12.13 -12.15 12.72
C ILE A 108 11.25 -11.02 13.25
N TRP A 109 11.81 -10.14 14.09
CA TRP A 109 11.10 -8.98 14.62
C TRP A 109 10.64 -8.02 13.52
N ALA A 110 11.48 -7.76 12.51
CA ALA A 110 11.10 -6.89 11.40
C ALA A 110 9.88 -7.45 10.64
N GLN A 111 9.85 -8.76 10.41
CA GLN A 111 8.68 -9.41 9.80
C GLN A 111 7.45 -9.28 10.70
N LYS A 112 7.56 -9.62 11.99
CA LYS A 112 6.45 -9.53 12.94
C LYS A 112 5.92 -8.13 13.12
N LYS A 113 6.79 -7.13 13.08
CA LYS A 113 6.40 -5.72 13.15
C LYS A 113 5.56 -5.33 11.95
N VAL A 114 5.93 -5.76 10.73
CA VAL A 114 5.13 -5.51 9.53
C VAL A 114 3.76 -6.19 9.65
N GLU A 115 3.71 -7.45 10.09
CA GLU A 115 2.45 -8.18 10.32
C GLU A 115 1.55 -7.44 11.35
N TYR A 116 2.14 -6.99 12.46
CA TYR A 116 1.43 -6.24 13.49
C TYR A 116 0.95 -4.86 12.98
N ASP A 117 1.78 -4.13 12.26
CA ASP A 117 1.42 -2.82 11.70
C ASP A 117 0.29 -2.98 10.66
N GLN A 118 0.29 -4.05 9.88
CA GLN A 118 -0.80 -4.38 8.96
C GLN A 118 -2.09 -4.77 9.71
N ALA A 119 -1.99 -5.62 10.73
CA ALA A 119 -3.14 -6.06 11.51
C ALA A 119 -3.78 -4.94 12.34
N ASN A 120 -3.03 -3.91 12.73
CA ASN A 120 -3.58 -2.74 13.42
C ASN A 120 -4.08 -1.64 12.47
N ASN A 121 -3.65 -1.67 11.21
CA ASN A 121 -4.20 -0.85 10.14
C ASN A 121 -5.42 -1.52 9.49
N ILE A 122 -6.30 -2.14 10.28
CA ILE A 122 -7.62 -2.54 9.77
C ILE A 122 -8.31 -1.25 9.33
N ASP A 123 -8.46 -1.11 8.03
CA ASP A 123 -9.11 0.04 7.44
C ASP A 123 -10.58 0.03 7.86
N LYS A 124 -10.93 0.91 8.79
CA LYS A 124 -12.31 1.05 9.28
C LYS A 124 -13.25 1.67 8.24
N GLY A 125 -12.72 2.01 7.07
CA GLY A 125 -13.43 2.54 5.92
C GLY A 125 -13.71 4.04 6.01
N LEU A 126 -14.07 4.63 4.87
CA LEU A 126 -14.31 6.07 4.69
C LEU A 126 -15.26 6.66 5.75
N LYS A 127 -16.30 5.93 6.13
CA LYS A 127 -17.32 6.41 7.08
C LYS A 127 -16.75 6.64 8.48
N GLU A 128 -15.93 5.71 8.97
CA GLU A 128 -15.32 5.83 10.29
C GLU A 128 -14.26 6.93 10.31
N ASP A 129 -13.47 7.04 9.24
CA ASP A 129 -12.46 8.08 9.12
C ASP A 129 -13.05 9.49 9.00
N LEU A 130 -14.15 9.66 8.27
CA LEU A 130 -14.88 10.93 8.22
C LEU A 130 -15.45 11.29 9.60
N LYS A 131 -15.92 10.30 10.36
CA LYS A 131 -16.40 10.51 11.73
C LYS A 131 -15.27 10.95 12.66
N ASN A 132 -14.09 10.32 12.56
CA ASN A 132 -12.91 10.72 13.32
C ASN A 132 -12.48 12.15 12.97
N LEU A 133 -12.50 12.50 11.68
CA LEU A 133 -12.20 13.86 11.21
C LEU A 133 -13.19 14.90 11.77
N ASP A 134 -14.48 14.57 11.84
CA ASP A 134 -15.51 15.43 12.44
C ASP A 134 -15.30 15.63 13.94
N GLU A 135 -14.96 14.56 14.67
CA GLU A 135 -14.67 14.61 16.10
C GLU A 135 -13.45 15.49 16.40
N LEU A 136 -12.40 15.36 15.58
CA LEU A 136 -11.19 16.19 15.66
C LEU A 136 -11.47 17.66 15.39
N TYR A 137 -12.23 17.96 14.34
CA TYR A 137 -12.62 19.32 14.02
C TYR A 137 -13.39 19.98 15.17
N LYS A 138 -14.32 19.23 15.81
CA LYS A 138 -15.04 19.70 17.00
C LYS A 138 -14.12 19.94 18.19
N ALA A 139 -13.12 19.07 18.41
CA ALA A 139 -12.14 19.23 19.49
C ALA A 139 -11.25 20.47 19.27
N GLU A 140 -10.71 20.64 18.06
CA GLU A 140 -9.90 21.81 17.69
C GLU A 140 -10.71 23.12 17.80
N GLN A 141 -12.00 23.12 17.40
CA GLN A 141 -12.87 24.29 17.59
C GLN A 141 -13.05 24.67 19.08
N LYS A 142 -13.22 23.67 19.96
CA LYS A 142 -13.30 23.92 21.41
C LYS A 142 -12.00 24.50 21.94
N GLU A 143 -10.87 24.02 21.45
CA GLU A 143 -9.55 24.53 21.86
C GLU A 143 -9.31 25.97 21.38
N ILE A 144 -9.68 26.31 20.14
CA ILE A 144 -9.64 27.69 19.64
C ILE A 144 -10.48 28.60 20.53
N TYR A 145 -11.70 28.18 20.88
CA TYR A 145 -12.57 28.99 21.75
C TYR A 145 -11.94 29.18 23.13
N ARG A 146 -11.36 28.13 23.72
CA ARG A 146 -10.66 28.22 25.01
C ARG A 146 -9.46 29.17 24.98
N LYS A 147 -8.62 29.09 23.94
CA LYS A 147 -7.36 29.86 23.84
C LYS A 147 -7.56 31.29 23.36
N TYR A 148 -8.46 31.49 22.39
CA TYR A 148 -8.58 32.74 21.64
C TYR A 148 -9.96 33.36 21.75
N GLY A 149 -10.92 32.80 22.51
CA GLY A 149 -12.30 33.29 22.58
C GLY A 149 -12.43 34.77 23.00
N MET A 150 -11.43 35.31 23.70
CA MET A 150 -11.39 36.72 24.12
C MET A 150 -10.82 37.65 23.03
N ASP A 151 -9.99 37.16 22.11
CA ASP A 151 -9.47 37.94 20.98
C ASP A 151 -10.28 37.64 19.71
N ARG A 152 -11.24 38.52 19.40
CA ARG A 152 -12.16 38.33 18.28
C ARG A 152 -11.45 38.22 16.92
N LYS A 153 -10.32 38.90 16.73
CA LYS A 153 -9.57 38.87 15.45
C LYS A 153 -8.83 37.55 15.30
N ILE A 154 -8.09 37.14 16.34
CA ILE A 154 -7.35 35.88 16.33
C ILE A 154 -8.32 34.69 16.29
N TYR A 155 -9.40 34.72 17.06
CA TYR A 155 -10.45 33.71 17.05
C TYR A 155 -11.04 33.49 15.64
N ALA A 156 -11.42 34.56 14.95
CA ALA A 156 -12.01 34.48 13.61
C ALA A 156 -11.02 33.94 12.58
N ALA A 157 -9.74 34.36 12.66
CA ALA A 157 -8.68 33.87 11.79
C ALA A 157 -8.41 32.37 12.00
N GLN A 158 -8.25 31.94 13.26
CA GLN A 158 -8.01 30.53 13.62
C GLN A 158 -9.21 29.64 13.24
N LYS A 159 -10.43 30.08 13.51
CA LYS A 159 -11.66 29.37 13.11
C LYS A 159 -11.75 29.17 11.60
N THR A 160 -11.37 30.18 10.80
CA THR A 160 -11.37 30.09 9.34
C THR A 160 -10.27 29.14 8.85
N SER A 161 -9.09 29.19 9.46
CA SER A 161 -7.97 28.30 9.12
C SER A 161 -8.31 26.83 9.38
N ILE A 162 -8.87 26.51 10.55
CA ILE A 162 -9.24 25.12 10.88
C ILE A 162 -10.39 24.61 10.01
N ARG A 163 -11.35 25.47 9.64
CA ARG A 163 -12.39 25.08 8.67
C ARG A 163 -11.80 24.71 7.31
N LYS A 164 -10.87 25.51 6.78
CA LYS A 164 -10.18 25.20 5.52
C LYS A 164 -9.38 23.89 5.60
N LYS A 165 -8.70 23.67 6.73
CA LYS A 165 -7.96 22.42 7.00
C LYS A 165 -8.91 21.22 6.96
N TYR A 166 -10.03 21.29 7.68
CA TYR A 166 -11.06 20.24 7.69
C TYR A 166 -11.60 19.94 6.29
N ASP A 167 -11.97 20.97 5.51
CA ASP A 167 -12.48 20.78 4.14
C ASP A 167 -11.42 20.13 3.22
N THR A 168 -10.15 20.53 3.38
CA THR A 168 -9.02 19.96 2.62
C THR A 168 -8.79 18.49 2.98
N ASP A 169 -8.77 18.18 4.28
CA ASP A 169 -8.50 16.82 4.77
C ASP A 169 -9.67 15.88 4.42
N ARG A 170 -10.91 16.38 4.48
CA ARG A 170 -12.10 15.66 4.02
C ARG A 170 -12.02 15.32 2.54
N LEU A 171 -11.63 16.27 1.70
CA LEU A 171 -11.50 16.07 0.26
C LEU A 171 -10.45 15.01 -0.06
N LYS A 172 -9.24 15.12 0.53
CA LYS A 172 -8.17 14.13 0.37
C LYS A 172 -8.59 12.73 0.80
N LEU A 173 -9.33 12.62 1.90
CA LEU A 173 -9.84 11.34 2.38
C LEU A 173 -10.85 10.76 1.38
N THR A 174 -11.79 11.58 0.88
CA THR A 174 -12.75 11.11 -0.13
C THR A 174 -12.09 10.72 -1.45
N GLU A 175 -11.04 11.43 -1.88
CA GLU A 175 -10.26 11.10 -3.08
C GLU A 175 -9.51 9.78 -2.89
N TYR A 176 -8.86 9.59 -1.74
CA TYR A 176 -8.17 8.34 -1.41
C TYR A 176 -9.09 7.13 -1.53
N TYR A 177 -10.27 7.18 -0.91
CA TYR A 177 -11.22 6.07 -0.96
C TYR A 177 -11.89 5.87 -2.32
N LYS A 178 -12.02 6.93 -3.13
CA LYS A 178 -12.49 6.81 -4.52
C LYS A 178 -11.43 6.17 -5.42
N ALA A 179 -10.18 6.60 -5.31
CA ALA A 179 -9.06 6.05 -6.08
C ALA A 179 -8.81 4.57 -5.75
N THR A 180 -8.95 4.16 -4.48
CA THR A 180 -8.88 2.74 -4.10
C THR A 180 -10.10 1.93 -4.55
N GLY A 181 -11.22 2.59 -4.85
CA GLY A 181 -12.41 1.95 -5.40
C GLY A 181 -12.32 1.66 -6.89
N GLU A 182 -11.55 2.47 -7.64
CA GLU A 182 -11.36 2.32 -9.09
C GLU A 182 -10.33 1.23 -9.48
N GLU A 183 -9.47 0.76 -8.56
CA GLU A 183 -8.60 -0.41 -8.83
C GLU A 183 -9.34 -1.77 -8.70
N ASN A 184 -10.61 -1.77 -8.30
CA ASN A 184 -11.50 -2.94 -8.36
C ASN A 184 -12.46 -2.86 -9.57
N ASP A 185 -12.04 -2.23 -10.67
CA ASP A 185 -12.74 -2.38 -11.95
C ASP A 185 -12.45 -3.80 -12.48
N VAL A 186 -13.23 -4.77 -12.00
CA VAL A 186 -13.33 -6.08 -12.61
C VAL A 186 -13.76 -5.82 -14.05
N MET A 187 -12.91 -6.15 -15.03
CA MET A 187 -13.24 -6.02 -16.46
C MET A 187 -14.68 -6.45 -16.67
N SER A 188 -15.45 -5.61 -17.36
CA SER A 188 -16.82 -5.97 -17.70
C SER A 188 -16.82 -7.31 -18.44
N LEU A 189 -17.86 -8.11 -18.26
CA LEU A 189 -17.96 -9.41 -18.94
C LEU A 189 -17.84 -9.28 -20.47
N GLU A 190 -18.19 -8.11 -21.00
CA GLU A 190 -18.05 -7.75 -22.41
C GLU A 190 -16.60 -7.50 -22.82
N GLU A 191 -15.80 -6.84 -21.98
CA GLU A 191 -14.35 -6.69 -22.17
C GLU A 191 -13.62 -8.03 -22.04
N ILE A 192 -14.01 -8.87 -21.08
CA ILE A 192 -13.47 -10.23 -20.94
C ILE A 192 -13.80 -11.06 -22.19
N ALA A 193 -15.05 -10.99 -22.68
CA ALA A 193 -15.46 -11.71 -23.87
C ALA A 193 -14.68 -11.24 -25.12
N ASN A 194 -14.47 -9.93 -25.27
CA ASN A 194 -13.69 -9.38 -26.38
C ASN A 194 -12.21 -9.78 -26.30
N LEU A 195 -11.59 -9.77 -25.12
CA LEU A 195 -10.20 -10.22 -24.93
C LEU A 195 -10.04 -11.72 -25.20
N VAL A 196 -10.99 -12.55 -24.75
CA VAL A 196 -10.99 -13.99 -25.03
C VAL A 196 -11.14 -14.24 -26.53
N LYS A 197 -12.03 -13.49 -27.19
CA LYS A 197 -12.20 -13.56 -28.65
C LYS A 197 -10.94 -13.12 -29.40
N GLU A 198 -10.31 -12.02 -28.99
CA GLU A 198 -9.05 -11.56 -29.59
C GLU A 198 -7.91 -12.57 -29.39
N PHE A 199 -7.86 -13.24 -28.23
CA PHE A 199 -6.91 -14.31 -27.96
C PHE A 199 -7.16 -15.53 -28.86
N ASP A 200 -8.42 -15.96 -28.97
CA ASP A 200 -8.81 -17.07 -29.83
C ASP A 200 -8.60 -16.74 -31.31
N ASP A 201 -8.90 -15.53 -31.76
CA ASP A 201 -8.67 -15.07 -33.13
C ASP A 201 -7.17 -14.98 -33.44
N PHE A 202 -6.32 -14.57 -32.48
CA PHE A 202 -4.87 -14.48 -32.66
C PHE A 202 -4.18 -15.86 -32.76
N TYR A 203 -4.68 -16.86 -32.04
CA TYR A 203 -4.08 -18.21 -32.01
C TYR A 203 -4.77 -19.23 -32.91
N ASN A 204 -6.07 -19.06 -33.19
CA ASN A 204 -6.88 -19.98 -33.98
C ASN A 204 -7.35 -19.39 -35.32
N GLY A 205 -7.10 -18.10 -35.60
CA GLY A 205 -7.42 -17.46 -36.87
C GLY A 205 -6.35 -17.71 -37.94
N GLU A 206 -6.55 -18.79 -38.70
CA GLU A 206 -6.02 -19.08 -40.04
C GLU A 206 -4.66 -18.45 -40.42
N ASN A 207 -3.58 -19.15 -40.07
CA ASN A 207 -2.40 -19.20 -40.93
C ASN A 207 -2.10 -20.66 -41.27
N GLU A 208 -2.85 -21.22 -42.23
CA GLU A 208 -2.36 -22.34 -43.04
C GLU A 208 -1.19 -21.85 -43.91
N THR A 209 -0.06 -21.50 -43.31
CA THR A 209 1.19 -21.41 -44.06
C THR A 209 1.65 -22.83 -44.35
N ASN A 210 1.26 -23.33 -45.52
CA ASN A 210 1.67 -24.61 -46.09
C ASN A 210 3.19 -24.85 -45.83
N PRO A 211 3.58 -25.85 -45.03
CA PRO A 211 4.95 -26.05 -44.58
C PRO A 211 5.93 -26.42 -45.72
N LEU A 212 5.42 -26.61 -46.94
CA LEU A 212 6.20 -26.89 -48.14
C LEU A 212 6.86 -25.64 -48.76
N LYS A 213 6.52 -24.42 -48.32
CA LYS A 213 7.11 -23.17 -48.85
C LYS A 213 8.62 -23.04 -48.57
N TYR A 214 9.13 -23.77 -47.59
CA TYR A 214 10.56 -23.76 -47.20
C TYR A 214 11.36 -24.91 -47.80
N LEU A 215 10.74 -25.81 -48.55
CA LEU A 215 11.46 -26.84 -49.28
C LEU A 215 11.74 -26.35 -50.70
N ASN A 216 12.97 -25.88 -50.89
CA ASN A 216 13.54 -25.58 -52.19
C ASN A 216 13.85 -26.91 -52.91
N ILE A 217 12.81 -27.63 -53.33
CA ILE A 217 12.95 -28.87 -54.09
C ILE A 217 13.27 -28.46 -55.53
N ARG A 218 14.57 -28.48 -55.87
CA ARG A 218 15.01 -28.51 -57.27
C ARG A 218 14.54 -29.82 -57.90
N ASN A 219 13.39 -29.78 -58.56
CA ASN A 219 13.03 -30.79 -59.54
C ASN A 219 13.65 -30.39 -60.88
N SER A 220 14.79 -31.03 -61.17
CA SER A 220 15.37 -31.09 -62.50
C SER A 220 14.60 -32.11 -63.34
N SER A 221 13.68 -31.64 -64.18
CA SER A 221 13.34 -32.27 -65.46
C SER A 221 12.17 -31.52 -66.10
N GLU A 222 12.47 -30.92 -67.24
CA GLU A 222 11.61 -30.77 -68.43
C GLU A 222 10.35 -29.91 -68.27
N SER A 223 10.39 -28.63 -68.64
CA SER A 223 10.18 -28.11 -70.00
C SER A 223 8.85 -28.54 -70.63
N GLU A 224 7.96 -27.57 -70.80
CA GLU A 224 7.06 -27.32 -71.94
C GLU A 224 5.82 -26.55 -71.41
N THR A 225 5.72 -25.24 -71.64
CA THR A 225 5.06 -24.56 -72.79
C THR A 225 3.84 -23.85 -72.18
N GLU A 226 3.78 -22.50 -72.11
CA GLU A 226 3.12 -21.62 -73.11
C GLU A 226 1.62 -21.97 -73.23
N VAL A 227 0.60 -21.11 -73.18
CA VAL A 227 0.41 -19.68 -73.46
C VAL A 227 -0.93 -19.26 -72.83
N GLU A 228 -1.10 -17.94 -72.78
CA GLU A 228 -2.26 -17.09 -72.57
C GLU A 228 -3.65 -17.57 -73.03
N GLN A 229 -4.63 -17.06 -72.27
CA GLN A 229 -5.85 -16.34 -72.68
C GLN A 229 -6.90 -16.96 -73.64
N GLU A 230 -8.15 -16.65 -73.26
CA GLU A 230 -9.38 -16.63 -74.07
C GLU A 230 -9.96 -18.03 -74.37
N ASN A 231 -11.25 -18.33 -74.22
CA ASN A 231 -12.43 -17.48 -74.36
C ASN A 231 -13.70 -18.32 -74.01
N TYR A 232 -14.84 -17.63 -73.90
CA TYR A 232 -16.24 -18.10 -73.98
C TYR A 232 -16.94 -18.79 -72.80
N THR A 233 -17.86 -17.99 -72.24
CA THR A 233 -19.20 -18.29 -71.74
C THR A 233 -20.00 -19.26 -72.63
N GLU A 234 -20.79 -20.14 -72.02
CA GLU A 234 -22.17 -20.51 -72.41
C GLU A 234 -22.75 -21.41 -71.29
N GLU A 235 -23.70 -20.89 -70.53
CA GLU A 235 -25.15 -21.10 -70.68
C GLU A 235 -25.62 -22.48 -70.21
N TYR A 236 -26.43 -22.42 -69.15
CA TYR A 236 -27.25 -23.50 -68.65
C TYR A 236 -28.44 -23.70 -69.59
N GLU A 237 -28.67 -24.92 -70.06
CA GLU A 237 -30.03 -25.38 -70.37
C GLU A 237 -30.31 -26.69 -69.62
N GLU A 238 -31.39 -26.64 -68.83
CA GLU A 238 -32.10 -27.77 -68.28
C GLU A 238 -32.95 -28.44 -69.37
N GLN A 239 -32.77 -29.74 -69.60
CA GLN A 239 -33.80 -30.80 -69.54
C GLN A 239 -33.30 -32.14 -70.12
#